data_AF-A0A2S9IMQ3-F1
#
_entry.id   AF-A0A2S9IMQ3-F1
#
_cell.length_a   1.000
_cell.length_b   1.000
_cell.length_c   1.000
_cell.angle_alpha   90.00
_cell.angle_beta   90.00
_cell.angle_gamma   90.00
#
_symmetry.space_group_name_H-M   'P 1'
#
loop_
_entity.id
_entity.type
_entity.pdbx_description
1 polymer ?
#
loop_
_entity_poly.entity_id
_entity_poly.type
_entity_poly.pdbx_seq_one_letter_code
_entity_poly.pdbx_strand_id
1 'polypeptide(L)'
;MSITLPSAGVTPPSQTAYASSFEQRLNAAKSSQVLADYMKENGKSAINSGELSELANNAKGDVPSDVAAAAAYMVRHTDVYTAIETHDVAGADGLSGSWNFDWAAAGGLEGSSVEAIAAMTDAFDRAIGASAKITEITTEKKTEIDATKQRPQN
;
A
#
# COMPACT_ATOMS: atom_id res chain seq x y z
N MET A 1 26.54 -19.62 -39.95
CA MET A 1 27.12 -18.66 -38.97
C MET A 1 26.14 -18.58 -37.82
N SER A 2 26.50 -19.15 -36.66
CA SER A 2 25.63 -19.21 -35.49
C SER A 2 26.00 -18.06 -34.57
N ILE A 3 25.04 -17.17 -34.30
CA ILE A 3 25.22 -16.09 -33.32
C ILE A 3 25.00 -16.67 -31.93
N THR A 4 26.08 -16.81 -31.17
CA THR A 4 26.02 -17.12 -29.74
C THR A 4 25.76 -15.81 -28.99
N LEU A 5 24.57 -15.65 -28.42
CA LEU A 5 24.28 -14.54 -27.49
C LEU A 5 24.97 -14.83 -26.14
N PRO A 6 25.62 -13.84 -25.51
CA PRO A 6 26.12 -14.00 -24.15
C PRO A 6 24.93 -14.20 -23.20
N SER A 7 24.97 -15.30 -22.45
CA SER A 7 24.07 -15.55 -21.32
C SER A 7 24.35 -14.48 -20.26
N ALA A 8 23.54 -13.41 -20.26
CA ALA A 8 23.49 -12.49 -19.15
C ALA A 8 22.92 -13.28 -17.95
N GLY A 9 23.80 -13.65 -17.02
CA GLY A 9 23.47 -14.28 -15.75
C GLY A 9 22.73 -13.33 -14.81
N VAL A 10 21.59 -12.80 -15.25
CA VAL A 10 20.64 -12.14 -14.36
C VAL A 10 19.83 -13.26 -13.73
N THR A 11 20.33 -13.80 -12.61
CA THR A 11 19.48 -14.55 -11.71
C THR A 11 18.38 -13.59 -11.28
N PRO A 12 17.09 -13.83 -11.60
CA PRO A 12 16.03 -13.01 -11.03
C PRO A 12 16.19 -13.08 -9.51
N PRO A 13 16.24 -11.94 -8.80
CA PRO A 13 16.28 -11.97 -7.35
C PRO A 13 15.09 -12.81 -6.89
N SER A 14 15.35 -13.78 -6.00
CA SER A 14 14.35 -14.70 -5.46
C SER A 14 13.12 -13.89 -5.00
N GLN A 15 12.04 -13.93 -5.81
CA GLN A 15 10.82 -13.15 -5.60
C GLN A 15 10.20 -13.39 -4.22
N THR A 16 10.51 -14.53 -3.59
CA THR A 16 9.98 -14.95 -2.30
C THR A 16 10.50 -14.14 -1.10
N ALA A 17 11.71 -13.58 -1.17
CA ALA A 17 12.28 -12.81 -0.05
C ALA A 17 11.94 -11.31 -0.10
N TYR A 18 11.57 -10.79 -1.28
CA TYR A 18 11.07 -9.42 -1.43
C TYR A 18 9.60 -9.32 -1.06
N ALA A 19 8.83 -10.40 -1.25
CA ALA A 19 7.46 -10.49 -0.78
C ALA A 19 7.39 -10.29 0.75
N SER A 20 8.26 -10.93 1.54
CA SER A 20 8.14 -10.89 3.02
C SER A 20 8.35 -9.49 3.65
N SER A 21 9.20 -8.64 3.08
CA SER A 21 9.34 -7.24 3.52
C SER A 21 8.35 -6.28 2.83
N PHE A 22 7.85 -6.68 1.66
CA PHE A 22 6.75 -6.02 0.97
C PHE A 22 5.42 -6.20 1.74
N GLU A 23 5.19 -7.38 2.30
CA GLU A 23 4.04 -7.78 3.14
C GLU A 23 4.13 -7.27 4.59
N GLN A 24 5.35 -6.96 5.07
CA GLN A 24 5.56 -6.32 6.37
C GLN A 24 5.20 -4.82 6.37
N ARG A 25 5.00 -4.22 5.20
CA ARG A 25 4.39 -2.89 5.04
C ARG A 25 2.87 -3.08 5.06
N LEU A 26 2.12 -2.12 5.62
CA LEU A 26 0.66 -2.16 5.75
C LEU A 26 0.00 -2.99 4.63
N ASN A 27 -0.62 -4.11 5.00
CA ASN A 27 -1.37 -5.00 4.11
C ASN A 27 -2.81 -5.11 4.62
N ALA A 28 -3.67 -5.83 3.88
CA ALA A 28 -5.09 -5.98 4.25
C ALA A 28 -5.26 -6.52 5.68
N ALA A 29 -4.53 -7.56 6.05
CA ALA A 29 -4.62 -8.17 7.39
C ALA A 29 -4.18 -7.20 8.50
N LYS A 30 -3.01 -6.58 8.36
CA LYS A 30 -2.47 -5.67 9.38
C LYS A 30 -3.32 -4.41 9.53
N SER A 31 -3.77 -3.84 8.42
CA SER A 31 -4.64 -2.67 8.43
C SER A 31 -5.99 -3.00 9.06
N SER A 32 -6.53 -4.18 8.77
CA SER A 32 -7.76 -4.68 9.41
C SER A 32 -7.59 -4.88 10.90
N GLN A 33 -6.46 -5.41 11.35
CA GLN A 33 -6.17 -5.59 12.78
C GLN A 33 -6.20 -4.26 13.52
N VAL A 34 -5.49 -3.25 13.00
CA VAL A 34 -5.43 -1.92 13.63
C VAL A 34 -6.81 -1.27 13.69
N LEU A 35 -7.62 -1.40 12.64
CA LEU A 35 -8.98 -0.88 12.62
C LEU A 35 -9.91 -1.64 13.57
N ALA A 36 -9.80 -2.97 13.64
CA ALA A 36 -10.58 -3.79 14.57
C ALA A 36 -10.27 -3.44 16.03
N ASP A 37 -8.98 -3.30 16.36
CA ASP A 37 -8.53 -2.91 17.70
C ASP A 37 -9.05 -1.51 18.05
N TYR A 38 -8.89 -0.53 17.15
CA TYR A 38 -9.42 0.83 17.32
C TYR A 38 -10.95 0.84 17.52
N MET A 39 -11.68 0.04 16.75
CA MET A 39 -13.14 -0.08 16.88
C MET A 39 -13.55 -0.66 18.22
N LYS A 40 -12.84 -1.69 18.70
CA LYS A 40 -13.07 -2.30 20.02
C LYS A 40 -12.79 -1.31 21.16
N GLU A 41 -11.67 -0.59 21.08
CA GLU A 41 -11.27 0.41 22.08
C GLU A 41 -12.26 1.58 22.16
N ASN A 42 -12.81 2.01 21.03
CA ASN A 42 -13.76 3.12 20.95
C ASN A 42 -15.24 2.69 21.08
N GLY A 43 -15.52 1.41 21.33
CA GLY A 43 -16.87 0.87 21.44
C GLY A 43 -17.70 1.01 20.15
N LYS A 44 -17.05 1.06 18.99
CA LYS A 44 -17.67 1.24 17.67
C LYS A 44 -17.93 -0.11 17.02
N SER A 45 -19.20 -0.45 16.79
CA SER A 45 -19.58 -1.76 16.25
C SER A 45 -19.30 -1.93 14.76
N ALA A 46 -19.39 -0.85 13.98
CA ALA A 46 -19.19 -0.85 12.54
C ALA A 46 -18.62 0.49 12.07
N ILE A 47 -17.91 0.46 10.94
CA ILE A 47 -17.33 1.63 10.28
C ILE A 47 -17.67 1.60 8.79
N ASN A 48 -17.93 2.76 8.19
CA ASN A 48 -18.15 2.90 6.74
C ASN A 48 -16.95 3.55 6.03
N SER A 49 -16.99 3.57 4.68
CA SER A 49 -15.93 4.18 3.86
C SER A 49 -15.72 5.68 4.12
N GLY A 50 -16.78 6.42 4.42
CA GLY A 50 -16.68 7.85 4.77
C GLY A 50 -15.92 8.07 6.08
N GLU A 51 -16.23 7.28 7.11
CA GLU A 51 -15.55 7.31 8.40
C GLU A 51 -14.09 6.84 8.29
N LEU A 52 -13.79 5.86 7.43
CA LEU A 52 -12.40 5.52 7.10
C LEU A 52 -11.65 6.69 6.47
N SER A 53 -12.31 7.46 5.59
CA SER A 53 -11.71 8.69 5.04
C SER A 53 -11.47 9.75 6.12
N GLU A 54 -12.38 9.91 7.08
CA GLU A 54 -12.18 10.83 8.20
C GLU A 54 -10.99 10.42 9.09
N LEU A 55 -10.85 9.11 9.38
CA LEU A 55 -9.71 8.57 10.12
C LEU A 55 -8.41 8.72 9.35
N ALA A 56 -8.41 8.45 8.04
CA ALA A 56 -7.26 8.57 7.16
C ALA A 56 -6.72 10.00 7.09
N ASN A 57 -7.63 10.98 7.06
CA ASN A 57 -7.27 12.40 7.04
C ASN A 57 -6.96 12.97 8.43
N ASN A 58 -7.07 12.16 9.49
CA ASN A 58 -6.99 12.60 10.88
C ASN A 58 -7.83 13.88 11.12
N ALA A 59 -9.07 13.91 10.61
CA ALA A 59 -9.89 15.12 10.60
C ALA A 59 -10.17 15.66 12.02
N LYS A 60 -10.11 14.80 13.03
CA LYS A 60 -10.33 15.12 14.45
C LYS A 60 -9.03 15.48 15.20
N GLY A 61 -7.85 15.29 14.61
CA GLY A 61 -6.55 15.56 15.25
C GLY A 61 -6.08 14.50 16.25
N ASP A 62 -6.99 13.69 16.80
CA ASP A 62 -6.73 12.72 17.88
C ASP A 62 -6.59 11.27 17.39
N VAL A 63 -6.49 11.03 16.08
CA VAL A 63 -6.38 9.67 15.52
C VAL A 63 -4.92 9.20 15.62
N PRO A 64 -4.64 8.04 16.26
CA PRO A 64 -3.30 7.48 16.28
C PRO A 64 -2.74 7.29 14.87
N SER A 65 -1.44 7.52 14.68
CA SER A 65 -0.80 7.45 13.36
C SER A 65 -1.03 6.11 12.65
N ASP A 66 -1.03 5.01 13.41
CA ASP A 66 -1.23 3.67 12.88
C ASP A 66 -2.67 3.46 12.39
N VAL A 67 -3.65 4.02 13.11
CA VAL A 67 -5.07 3.98 12.73
C VAL A 67 -5.32 4.82 11.49
N ALA A 68 -4.74 6.01 11.42
CA ALA A 68 -4.82 6.86 10.23
C ALA A 68 -4.17 6.17 9.02
N ALA A 69 -3.02 5.53 9.19
CA ALA A 69 -2.38 4.76 8.13
C ALA A 69 -3.22 3.56 7.67
N ALA A 70 -3.79 2.80 8.60
CA ALA A 70 -4.65 1.65 8.31
C ALA A 70 -5.94 2.07 7.60
N ALA A 71 -6.55 3.18 8.03
CA ALA A 71 -7.70 3.75 7.37
C ALA A 71 -7.35 4.26 5.97
N ALA A 72 -6.21 4.93 5.80
CA ALA A 72 -5.72 5.39 4.50
C ALA A 72 -5.45 4.23 3.53
N TYR A 73 -4.98 3.09 4.04
CA TYR A 73 -4.85 1.86 3.27
C TYR A 73 -6.21 1.38 2.75
N MET A 74 -7.22 1.27 3.62
CA MET A 74 -8.57 0.85 3.20
C MET A 74 -9.24 1.84 2.24
N VAL A 75 -8.95 3.13 2.36
CA VAL A 75 -9.42 4.17 1.42
C VAL A 75 -8.74 4.07 0.06
N ARG A 76 -7.43 3.73 0.03
CA ARG A 76 -6.68 3.51 -1.21
C ARG A 76 -7.11 2.22 -1.92
N HIS A 77 -7.38 1.18 -1.15
CA HIS A 77 -7.78 -0.14 -1.62
C HIS A 77 -9.27 -0.39 -1.33
N THR A 78 -10.13 0.33 -2.08
CA THR A 78 -11.58 0.24 -1.90
C THR A 78 -12.13 -1.16 -2.17
N ASP A 79 -11.46 -1.92 -3.03
CA ASP A 79 -11.71 -3.33 -3.33
C ASP A 79 -11.43 -4.23 -2.11
N VAL A 80 -10.34 -3.98 -1.38
CA VAL A 80 -10.06 -4.65 -0.11
C VAL A 80 -11.16 -4.37 0.90
N TYR A 81 -11.52 -3.10 1.11
CA TYR A 81 -12.60 -2.75 2.03
C TYR A 81 -13.93 -3.41 1.64
N THR A 82 -14.29 -3.39 0.34
CA THR A 82 -15.53 -4.00 -0.15
C THR A 82 -15.54 -5.51 0.07
N ALA A 83 -14.41 -6.19 -0.14
CA ALA A 83 -14.30 -7.63 0.11
C ALA A 83 -14.45 -7.98 1.60
N ILE A 84 -13.96 -7.12 2.49
CA ILE A 84 -14.13 -7.26 3.94
C ILE A 84 -15.59 -7.00 4.34
N GLU A 85 -16.19 -5.92 3.85
CA GLU A 85 -17.59 -5.56 4.11
C GLU A 85 -18.55 -6.69 3.72
N THR A 86 -18.35 -7.26 2.53
CA THR A 86 -19.24 -8.27 1.95
C THR A 86 -18.99 -9.70 2.45
N HIS A 87 -18.11 -9.89 3.44
CA HIS A 87 -17.78 -11.21 3.96
C HIS A 87 -18.98 -11.95 4.57
N ASP A 88 -19.85 -11.24 5.29
CA ASP A 88 -21.07 -11.82 5.90
C ASP A 88 -22.26 -11.87 4.95
N VAL A 89 -22.67 -10.68 4.54
CA VAL A 89 -23.87 -10.43 3.77
C VAL A 89 -23.48 -9.47 2.66
N ALA A 90 -23.46 -9.99 1.44
CA ALA A 90 -23.15 -9.19 0.27
C ALA A 90 -24.12 -8.01 0.13
N GLY A 91 -23.60 -6.78 0.23
CA GLY A 91 -24.31 -5.54 -0.12
C GLY A 91 -25.32 -5.02 0.91
N ALA A 92 -25.13 -5.28 2.21
CA ALA A 92 -26.17 -5.02 3.21
C ALA A 92 -26.39 -3.53 3.53
N ASP A 93 -25.32 -2.72 3.70
CA ASP A 93 -25.48 -1.37 4.26
C ASP A 93 -24.27 -0.43 4.11
N GLY A 94 -23.17 -0.82 3.46
CA GLY A 94 -21.96 0.00 3.35
C GLY A 94 -21.13 0.07 4.63
N LEU A 95 -21.47 -0.74 5.65
CA LEU A 95 -20.84 -0.79 6.95
C LEU A 95 -20.08 -2.10 7.12
N SER A 96 -18.82 -2.01 7.51
CA SER A 96 -18.04 -3.18 7.90
C SER A 96 -17.99 -3.29 9.42
N GLY A 97 -18.46 -4.42 9.96
CA GLY A 97 -18.43 -4.71 11.38
C GLY A 97 -17.02 -5.04 11.87
N SER A 98 -16.76 -4.85 13.17
CA SER A 98 -15.46 -5.18 13.79
C SER A 98 -15.03 -6.64 13.54
N TRP A 99 -15.99 -7.56 13.47
CA TRP A 99 -15.73 -8.96 13.23
C TRP A 99 -15.32 -9.28 11.78
N ASN A 100 -15.77 -8.51 10.78
CA ASN A 100 -15.28 -8.62 9.40
C ASN A 100 -13.79 -8.26 9.33
N PHE A 101 -13.41 -7.20 10.06
CA PHE A 101 -12.01 -6.82 10.19
C PHE A 101 -11.20 -7.86 10.98
N ASP A 102 -11.77 -8.50 12.00
CA ASP A 102 -11.11 -9.61 12.69
C ASP A 102 -10.86 -10.81 11.75
N TRP A 103 -11.83 -11.14 10.90
CA TRP A 103 -11.65 -12.16 9.86
C TRP A 103 -10.52 -11.79 8.89
N ALA A 104 -10.53 -10.56 8.39
CA ALA A 104 -9.49 -10.06 7.49
C ALA A 104 -8.11 -10.03 8.17
N ALA A 105 -8.05 -9.65 9.44
CA ALA A 105 -6.84 -9.64 10.28
C ALA A 105 -6.27 -11.05 10.51
N ALA A 106 -7.13 -12.06 10.57
CA ALA A 106 -6.73 -13.46 10.66
C ALA A 106 -6.26 -14.07 9.32
N GLY A 107 -6.11 -13.26 8.27
CA GLY A 107 -5.73 -13.72 6.93
C GLY A 107 -6.92 -14.09 6.05
N GLY A 108 -8.12 -13.56 6.32
CA GLY A 108 -9.32 -13.87 5.55
C GLY A 108 -9.22 -13.60 4.04
N LEU A 109 -8.39 -12.62 3.66
CA LEU A 109 -8.11 -12.29 2.27
C LEU A 109 -6.84 -12.95 1.72
N GLU A 110 -6.12 -13.73 2.52
CA GLU A 110 -4.84 -14.31 2.15
C GLU A 110 -4.99 -15.23 0.93
N GLY A 111 -4.22 -14.96 -0.12
CA GLY A 111 -4.28 -15.71 -1.37
C GLY A 111 -5.50 -15.43 -2.24
N SER A 112 -6.32 -14.44 -1.88
CA SER A 112 -7.41 -13.96 -2.73
C SER A 112 -6.88 -13.11 -3.88
N SER A 113 -7.66 -13.02 -4.96
CA SER A 113 -7.35 -12.09 -6.05
C SER A 113 -7.37 -10.63 -5.59
N VAL A 114 -8.18 -10.29 -4.58
CA VAL A 114 -8.28 -8.93 -4.04
C VAL A 114 -6.97 -8.52 -3.37
N GLU A 115 -6.41 -9.40 -2.53
CA GLU A 115 -5.10 -9.14 -1.92
C GLU A 115 -3.98 -9.06 -2.96
N ALA A 116 -3.99 -9.96 -3.96
CA ALA A 116 -3.01 -9.91 -5.04
C ALA A 116 -3.10 -8.60 -5.85
N ILE A 117 -4.30 -8.09 -6.11
CA ILE A 117 -4.52 -6.81 -6.81
C ILE A 117 -4.05 -5.63 -5.95
N ALA A 118 -4.34 -5.65 -4.64
CA ALA A 118 -3.86 -4.62 -3.71
C ALA A 118 -2.32 -4.60 -3.68
N ALA A 119 -1.68 -5.77 -3.59
CA ALA A 119 -0.22 -5.90 -3.66
C ALA A 119 0.35 -5.38 -5.00
N MET A 120 -0.30 -5.68 -6.14
CA MET A 120 0.14 -5.14 -7.43
C MET A 120 0.01 -3.62 -7.49
N THR A 121 -1.07 -3.06 -6.94
CA THR A 121 -1.29 -1.61 -6.88
C THR A 121 -0.22 -0.93 -6.03
N ASP A 122 0.10 -1.48 -4.87
CA ASP A 122 1.16 -0.99 -3.99
C ASP A 122 2.55 -1.06 -4.66
N ALA A 123 2.82 -2.14 -5.37
CA ALA A 123 4.08 -2.27 -6.12
C ALA A 123 4.17 -1.21 -7.23
N PHE A 124 3.06 -0.95 -7.92
CA PHE A 124 2.99 0.06 -8.97
C PHE A 124 3.19 1.47 -8.42
N ASP A 125 2.49 1.84 -7.33
CA ASP A 125 2.62 3.15 -6.71
C ASP A 125 4.06 3.42 -6.23
N ARG A 126 4.72 2.41 -5.68
CA ARG A 126 6.14 2.49 -5.30
C ARG A 126 7.04 2.68 -6.53
N ALA A 127 6.76 1.99 -7.63
CA ALA A 127 7.51 2.14 -8.86
C ALA A 127 7.35 3.56 -9.44
N ILE A 128 6.14 4.12 -9.42
CA ILE A 128 5.88 5.50 -9.80
C ILE A 128 6.66 6.46 -8.91
N GLY A 129 6.58 6.33 -7.59
CA GLY A 129 7.34 7.16 -6.65
C GLY A 129 8.85 7.08 -6.87
N ALA A 130 9.39 5.88 -7.09
CA ALA A 130 10.81 5.69 -7.42
C ALA A 130 11.19 6.36 -8.75
N SER A 131 10.35 6.24 -9.78
CA SER A 131 10.59 6.88 -11.08
C SER A 131 10.58 8.42 -11.00
N ALA A 132 9.69 8.99 -10.20
CA ALA A 132 9.64 10.43 -9.94
C ALA A 132 10.93 10.91 -9.28
N LYS A 133 11.40 10.19 -8.25
CA LYS A 133 12.67 10.48 -7.57
C LYS A 133 13.89 10.34 -8.49
N ILE A 134 13.91 9.34 -9.37
CA ILE A 134 14.98 9.20 -10.37
C ILE A 134 14.99 10.40 -11.33
N THR A 135 13.81 10.87 -11.74
CA THR A 135 13.67 12.04 -12.61
C THR A 135 14.18 13.32 -11.95
N GLU A 136 13.83 13.53 -10.68
CA GLU A 136 14.35 14.64 -9.85
C GLU A 136 15.88 14.60 -9.77
N ILE A 137 16.46 13.48 -9.32
CA ILE A 137 17.91 13.31 -9.20
C ILE A 137 18.62 13.52 -10.55
N THR A 138 18.03 13.03 -11.64
CA THR A 138 18.63 13.17 -12.97
C THR A 138 18.61 14.62 -13.44
N THR A 139 17.54 15.35 -13.12
CA THR A 139 17.41 16.78 -13.44
C THR A 139 18.41 17.60 -12.63
N GLU A 140 18.52 17.36 -11.32
CA GLU A 140 19.48 18.01 -10.44
C GLU A 140 20.92 17.77 -10.91
N LYS A 141 21.29 16.50 -11.14
CA LYS A 141 22.63 16.14 -11.64
C LYS A 141 22.94 16.77 -12.99
N LYS A 142 21.96 16.86 -13.90
CA LYS A 142 22.14 17.53 -15.19
C LYS A 142 22.43 19.02 -15.01
N THR A 143 21.66 19.69 -14.16
CA THR A 143 21.88 21.10 -13.82
C THR A 143 23.26 21.34 -13.20
N GLU A 144 23.70 20.46 -12.28
CA GLU A 144 25.05 20.53 -11.67
C GLU A 144 26.18 20.36 -12.70
N ILE A 145 26.03 19.41 -13.64
CA ILE A 145 27.00 19.16 -14.71
C ILE A 145 27.06 20.35 -15.68
N ASP A 146 25.93 20.94 -16.05
CA ASP A 146 25.91 22.10 -16.94
C ASP A 146 26.48 23.36 -16.27
N ALA A 147 26.20 23.59 -14.98
CA ALA A 147 26.78 24.68 -14.20
C ALA A 147 28.31 24.56 -14.05
N THR A 148 28.85 23.35 -13.89
CA THR A 148 30.30 23.11 -13.80
C THR A 148 31.02 23.24 -15.14
N LYS A 149 30.33 22.99 -16.27
CA LYS A 149 30.87 23.20 -17.63
C LYS A 149 30.84 24.65 -18.10
N GLN A 150 29.97 25.50 -17.55
CA GLN A 150 29.85 26.91 -17.92
C GLN A 150 30.81 27.84 -17.17
N ARG A 151 31.62 27.32 -16.24
CA ARG A 151 32.56 28.16 -15.47
C ARG A 151 33.67 28.66 -16.41
N PRO A 152 33.82 29.98 -16.64
CA PRO A 152 34.85 30.51 -17.53
C PRO A 152 36.23 30.09 -17.03
N GLN A 153 37.03 29.47 -17.91
CA GLN A 153 38.44 29.24 -17.65
C GLN A 153 39.16 30.58 -17.87
N ASN A 154 39.24 31.39 -16.81
CA ASN A 154 40.15 32.54 -16.74
C ASN A 154 41.55 32.07 -16.35
#